data_AF-A0A3F3GYM7-F1
#
_entry.id   AF-A0A3F3GYM7-F1
#
_cell.length_a   1.000
_cell.length_b   1.000
_cell.length_c   1.000
_cell.angle_alpha   90.00
_cell.angle_beta   90.00
_cell.angle_gamma   90.00
#
_symmetry.space_group_name_H-M   'P 1'
#
loop_
_entity.id
_entity.type
_entity.pdbx_description
1 polymer ?
#
loop_
_entity_poly.entity_id
_entity_poly.type
_entity_poly.pdbx_seq_one_letter_code
_entity_poly.pdbx_strand_id
1 'polypeptide(L)'
;MKKDRQPSGAISFFSNFEVKLKIVGLGGTAFLLMTLLLFVVLWMDVLPDNMGGALFTLVIFGGALYYLGSHLPIFKSYLGGRSVFVTVGAAIIAGLGLVPSGAIGTVRNFISTSNFLEFYIVSLIISAILKMDRQLLLKSAVRFLPVAFLAMVANFFIVGLVGQL
;
A
#
# COMPACT_ATOMS: atom_id res chain seq x y z
N MET A 1 -48.19 -6.45 8.88
CA MET A 1 -49.36 -5.91 8.15
C MET A 1 -48.82 -4.95 7.09
N LYS A 2 -48.84 -5.40 5.82
CA LYS A 2 -48.47 -4.70 4.56
C LYS A 2 -46.98 -4.38 4.33
N LYS A 3 -46.34 -4.61 3.17
CA LYS A 3 -46.55 -5.44 1.96
C LYS A 3 -45.35 -5.11 1.06
N ASP A 4 -44.51 -6.10 0.80
CA ASP A 4 -43.88 -6.44 -0.48
C ASP A 4 -43.81 -5.33 -1.56
N ARG A 5 -42.59 -4.82 -1.77
CA ARG A 5 -42.08 -4.52 -3.10
C ARG A 5 -40.69 -5.11 -3.26
N GLN A 6 -40.66 -6.40 -3.57
CA GLN A 6 -39.68 -6.92 -4.51
C GLN A 6 -39.93 -6.19 -5.85
N PRO A 7 -38.88 -5.81 -6.58
CA PRO A 7 -38.81 -6.41 -7.90
C PRO A 7 -37.41 -6.93 -8.23
N SER A 8 -37.44 -8.14 -8.79
CA SER A 8 -36.54 -8.59 -9.85
C SER A 8 -35.10 -8.97 -9.47
N GLY A 9 -34.94 -10.24 -9.09
CA GLY A 9 -34.05 -11.24 -9.71
C GLY A 9 -32.55 -10.99 -9.92
N ALA A 10 -32.12 -9.78 -10.25
CA ALA A 10 -30.74 -9.45 -10.61
C ALA A 10 -29.92 -8.89 -9.43
N ILE A 11 -30.57 -8.35 -8.39
CA ILE A 11 -29.91 -7.63 -7.29
C ILE A 11 -29.45 -8.57 -6.15
N SER A 12 -29.93 -9.82 -6.12
CA SER A 12 -29.54 -10.86 -5.13
C SER A 12 -28.14 -11.47 -5.38
N PHE A 13 -27.63 -11.40 -6.61
CA PHE A 13 -26.25 -11.85 -6.91
C PHE A 13 -25.19 -10.86 -6.40
N PHE A 14 -25.51 -9.56 -6.36
CA PHE A 14 -24.59 -8.52 -5.91
C PHE A 14 -24.43 -8.48 -4.38
N SER A 15 -25.47 -8.83 -3.60
CA SER A 15 -25.36 -8.89 -2.14
C SER A 15 -24.47 -10.04 -1.63
N ASN A 16 -24.43 -11.17 -2.34
CA ASN A 16 -23.56 -12.31 -1.97
C ASN A 16 -22.09 -12.08 -2.34
N PHE A 17 -21.82 -11.16 -3.27
CA PHE A 17 -20.47 -10.75 -3.66
C PHE A 17 -19.90 -9.67 -2.70
N GLU A 18 -20.77 -8.83 -2.15
CA GLU A 18 -20.39 -7.78 -1.18
C GLU A 18 -19.91 -8.35 0.17
N VAL A 19 -20.45 -9.49 0.62
CA VAL A 19 -20.10 -10.07 1.93
C VAL A 19 -18.77 -10.82 1.90
N LYS A 20 -18.38 -11.41 0.76
CA LYS A 20 -17.19 -12.28 0.67
C LYS A 20 -15.91 -11.55 0.25
N LEU A 21 -16.02 -10.35 -0.33
CA LEU A 21 -14.89 -9.57 -0.85
C LEU A 21 -14.78 -8.22 -0.15
N LYS A 22 -14.55 -8.27 1.16
CA LYS A 22 -14.15 -7.10 1.94
C LYS A 22 -12.65 -6.85 1.75
N ILE A 23 -12.29 -6.34 0.59
CA ILE A 23 -10.91 -5.99 0.26
C ILE A 23 -10.74 -4.51 0.62
N VAL A 24 -9.96 -4.25 1.67
CA VAL A 24 -9.57 -2.88 2.09
C VAL A 24 -10.77 -2.00 2.50
N GLY A 25 -11.79 -2.57 3.16
CA GLY A 25 -12.88 -1.78 3.76
C GLY A 25 -13.83 -1.06 2.78
N LEU A 26 -13.56 -1.07 1.46
CA LEU A 26 -14.53 -0.78 0.42
C LEU A 26 -15.33 -2.04 0.07
N GLY A 27 -16.61 -1.90 -0.24
CA GLY A 27 -17.41 -2.99 -0.80
C GLY A 27 -16.75 -3.52 -2.07
N GLY A 28 -16.67 -4.84 -2.23
CA GLY A 28 -16.00 -5.47 -3.38
C GLY A 28 -16.55 -5.01 -4.74
N THR A 29 -17.82 -4.61 -4.77
CA THR A 29 -18.50 -3.97 -5.90
C THR A 29 -17.92 -2.60 -6.26
N ALA A 30 -17.68 -1.74 -5.26
CA ALA A 30 -17.07 -0.42 -5.45
C ALA A 30 -15.59 -0.52 -5.88
N PHE A 31 -14.85 -1.48 -5.32
CA PHE A 31 -13.45 -1.70 -5.70
C PHE A 31 -13.33 -2.17 -7.17
N LEU A 32 -14.18 -3.11 -7.61
CA LEU A 32 -14.22 -3.56 -9.00
C LEU A 32 -14.56 -2.44 -9.98
N LEU A 33 -15.54 -1.59 -9.66
CA LEU A 33 -15.90 -0.42 -10.48
C LEU A 33 -14.72 0.55 -10.61
N MET A 34 -14.01 0.82 -9.51
CA MET A 34 -12.85 1.72 -9.51
C MET A 34 -11.65 1.11 -10.24
N THR A 35 -11.42 -0.20 -10.16
CA THR A 35 -10.39 -0.89 -10.96
C THR A 35 -10.69 -0.83 -12.45
N LEU A 36 -11.95 -1.03 -12.86
CA LEU A 36 -12.36 -0.92 -14.26
C LEU A 36 -12.14 0.51 -14.77
N LEU A 37 -12.51 1.51 -13.96
CA LEU A 37 -12.27 2.92 -14.30
C LEU A 37 -10.78 3.23 -14.41
N LEU A 38 -9.94 2.74 -13.50
CA LEU A 38 -8.48 2.87 -13.60
C LEU A 38 -7.95 2.26 -14.90
N PHE A 39 -8.43 1.06 -15.27
CA PHE A 39 -7.98 0.40 -16.50
C PHE A 39 -8.33 1.20 -17.76
N VAL A 40 -9.53 1.78 -17.81
CA VAL A 40 -9.94 2.68 -18.91
C VAL A 40 -9.06 3.93 -18.98
N VAL A 41 -8.78 4.56 -17.83
CA VAL A 41 -7.95 5.77 -17.78
C VAL A 41 -6.50 5.48 -18.15
N LEU A 42 -5.96 4.32 -17.74
CA LEU A 42 -4.62 3.87 -18.14
C LEU A 42 -4.56 3.52 -19.63
N TRP A 43 -5.60 2.90 -20.20
CA TRP A 43 -5.67 2.62 -21.63
C TRP A 43 -5.75 3.90 -22.49
N MET A 44 -6.39 4.94 -21.98
CA MET A 44 -6.48 6.22 -22.66
C MET A 44 -5.24 7.11 -22.45
N ASP A 45 -4.33 6.75 -21.53
CA ASP A 45 -3.19 7.56 -21.09
C ASP A 45 -3.56 8.99 -20.63
N VAL A 46 -4.83 9.20 -20.26
CA VAL A 46 -5.36 10.50 -19.78
C VAL A 46 -5.30 10.55 -18.26
N LEU A 47 -4.23 10.02 -17.66
CA LEU A 47 -4.12 10.10 -16.20
C LEU A 47 -3.79 11.56 -15.82
N PRO A 48 -4.63 12.24 -15.02
CA PRO A 48 -4.35 13.60 -14.62
C PRO A 48 -3.10 13.64 -13.77
N ASP A 49 -2.11 14.46 -14.14
CA ASP A 49 -0.90 14.67 -13.34
C ASP A 49 -1.17 15.56 -12.12
N ASN A 50 -2.00 15.05 -11.22
CA ASN A 50 -2.38 15.72 -9.98
C ASN A 50 -2.39 14.72 -8.81
N MET A 51 -2.43 15.26 -7.59
CA MET A 51 -2.44 14.45 -6.37
C MET A 51 -3.61 13.44 -6.34
N GLY A 52 -4.76 13.81 -6.91
CA GLY A 52 -5.94 12.94 -7.00
C GLY A 52 -5.71 11.73 -7.89
N GLY A 53 -5.13 11.92 -9.09
CA GLY A 53 -4.81 10.85 -10.04
C GLY A 53 -3.75 9.89 -9.50
N ALA A 54 -2.73 10.42 -8.83
CA ALA A 54 -1.71 9.61 -8.18
C ALA A 54 -2.27 8.80 -7.00
N LEU A 55 -3.04 9.42 -6.11
CA LEU A 55 -3.67 8.73 -4.97
C LEU A 55 -4.69 7.68 -5.44
N PHE A 56 -5.50 8.00 -6.44
CA PHE A 56 -6.44 7.05 -7.03
C PHE A 56 -5.72 5.82 -7.57
N THR A 57 -4.63 6.02 -8.32
CA THR A 57 -3.81 4.93 -8.85
C THR A 57 -3.18 4.10 -7.74
N LEU A 58 -2.60 4.73 -6.72
CA LEU A 58 -1.97 4.04 -5.59
C LEU A 58 -2.98 3.21 -4.77
N VAL A 59 -4.16 3.75 -4.48
CA VAL A 59 -5.19 3.06 -3.68
C VAL A 59 -5.77 1.87 -4.44
N ILE A 60 -6.10 2.04 -5.72
CA ILE A 60 -6.73 0.96 -6.51
C ILE A 60 -5.70 -0.10 -6.90
N PHE A 61 -4.54 0.28 -7.41
CA PHE A 61 -3.50 -0.67 -7.80
C PHE A 61 -2.89 -1.36 -6.58
N GLY A 62 -2.61 -0.61 -5.52
CA GLY A 62 -2.14 -1.14 -4.24
C GLY A 62 -3.16 -2.07 -3.60
N GLY A 63 -4.45 -1.73 -3.63
CA GLY A 63 -5.53 -2.59 -3.16
C GLY A 63 -5.67 -3.89 -3.94
N ALA A 64 -5.49 -3.85 -5.26
CA ALA A 64 -5.60 -5.01 -6.13
C ALA A 64 -4.46 -6.00 -5.86
N LEU A 65 -3.23 -5.48 -5.77
CA LEU A 65 -2.06 -6.28 -5.40
C LEU A 65 -2.14 -6.79 -3.96
N TYR A 66 -2.70 -6.00 -3.04
CA TYR A 66 -2.87 -6.41 -1.64
C TYR A 66 -3.86 -7.56 -1.49
N TYR A 67 -4.90 -7.59 -2.33
CA TYR A 67 -5.83 -8.71 -2.42
C TYR A 67 -5.19 -9.97 -3.00
N LEU A 68 -4.43 -9.81 -4.08
CA LEU A 68 -3.72 -10.92 -4.69
C LEU A 68 -2.69 -11.50 -3.70
N GLY A 69 -2.00 -10.63 -2.97
CA GLY A 69 -1.04 -11.00 -1.92
C GLY A 69 -1.68 -11.68 -0.69
N SER A 70 -2.97 -11.50 -0.41
CA SER A 70 -3.65 -12.28 0.66
C SER A 70 -3.79 -13.76 0.33
N HIS A 71 -3.96 -14.08 -0.94
CA HIS A 71 -4.30 -15.42 -1.40
C HIS A 71 -3.07 -16.30 -1.63
N LEU A 72 -1.86 -15.71 -1.58
CA LEU A 72 -0.60 -16.43 -1.73
C LEU A 72 0.03 -16.75 -0.36
N PRO A 73 -0.02 -18.02 0.10
CA PRO A 73 0.43 -18.42 1.45
C PRO A 73 1.96 -18.30 1.65
N ILE A 74 2.74 -18.35 0.57
CA ILE A 74 4.22 -18.30 0.60
C ILE A 74 4.70 -16.90 1.01
N PHE A 75 4.19 -15.85 0.36
CA PHE A 75 4.54 -14.46 0.68
C PHE A 75 4.00 -14.01 2.04
N LYS A 76 2.87 -14.58 2.46
CA LYS A 76 2.24 -14.27 3.74
C LYS A 76 3.10 -14.66 4.94
N SER A 77 3.79 -15.79 4.86
CA SER A 77 4.38 -16.45 6.05
C SER A 77 5.89 -16.23 6.20
N TYR A 78 6.62 -15.99 5.11
CA TYR A 78 8.09 -15.92 5.14
C TYR A 78 8.68 -14.58 4.68
N LEU A 79 7.98 -13.82 3.84
CA LEU A 79 8.55 -12.66 3.14
C LEU A 79 8.04 -11.31 3.65
N GLY A 80 7.45 -11.23 4.84
CA GLY A 80 6.94 -9.96 5.39
C GLY A 80 5.49 -9.63 5.02
N GLY A 81 4.71 -10.62 4.60
CA GLY A 81 3.26 -10.50 4.49
C GLY A 81 2.77 -9.82 3.22
N ARG A 82 1.53 -9.31 3.27
CA ARG A 82 0.81 -8.72 2.13
C ARG A 82 1.47 -7.43 1.60
N SER A 83 2.18 -6.68 2.45
CA SER A 83 2.84 -5.42 2.06
C SER A 83 4.01 -5.65 1.13
N VAL A 84 4.84 -6.67 1.39
CA VAL A 84 6.02 -6.95 0.56
C VAL A 84 5.60 -7.44 -0.82
N PHE A 85 4.52 -8.23 -0.92
CA PHE A 85 3.96 -8.61 -2.21
C PHE A 85 3.49 -7.41 -3.04
N VAL A 86 2.89 -6.39 -2.41
CA VAL A 86 2.49 -5.16 -3.11
C VAL A 86 3.70 -4.41 -3.62
N THR A 87 4.75 -4.24 -2.80
CA THR A 87 5.96 -3.52 -3.21
C THR A 87 6.72 -4.23 -4.33
N VAL A 88 6.99 -5.53 -4.17
CA VAL A 88 7.70 -6.33 -5.17
C VAL A 88 6.85 -6.51 -6.43
N GLY A 89 5.55 -6.78 -6.26
CA GLY A 89 4.61 -6.91 -7.38
C GLY A 89 4.51 -5.62 -8.20
N ALA A 90 4.41 -4.46 -7.54
CA ALA A 90 4.42 -3.17 -8.23
C ALA A 90 5.75 -2.92 -8.95
N ALA A 91 6.89 -3.27 -8.35
CA ALA A 91 8.20 -3.13 -8.98
C ALA A 91 8.36 -4.04 -10.22
N ILE A 92 7.88 -5.28 -10.16
CA ILE A 92 7.89 -6.21 -11.30
C ILE A 92 6.99 -5.69 -12.42
N ILE A 93 5.77 -5.25 -12.08
CA ILE A 93 4.81 -4.74 -13.07
C ILE A 93 5.33 -3.46 -13.74
N ALA A 94 5.94 -2.55 -12.97
CA ALA A 94 6.60 -1.36 -13.51
C ALA A 94 7.83 -1.72 -14.36
N GLY A 95 8.62 -2.71 -13.94
CA GLY A 95 9.81 -3.18 -14.67
C GLY A 95 9.51 -3.92 -15.97
N LEU A 96 8.35 -4.60 -16.06
CA LEU A 96 7.87 -5.28 -17.27
C LEU A 96 7.21 -4.33 -18.27
N GLY A 97 7.03 -3.05 -17.93
CA GLY A 97 6.40 -2.06 -18.81
C GLY A 97 4.89 -2.26 -19.03
N LEU A 98 4.23 -3.04 -18.16
CA LEU A 98 2.77 -3.29 -18.25
C LEU A 98 1.93 -2.05 -17.90
N VAL A 99 2.53 -1.03 -17.31
CA VAL A 99 1.86 0.23 -16.91
C VAL A 99 2.38 1.37 -17.79
N PRO A 100 1.49 2.22 -18.36
CA PRO A 100 1.88 3.38 -19.14
C PRO A 100 2.87 4.30 -18.40
N SER A 101 3.81 4.88 -19.16
CA SER A 101 4.84 5.77 -18.62
C SER A 101 4.26 7.04 -17.98
N GLY A 102 3.12 7.54 -18.50
CA GLY A 102 2.39 8.66 -17.91
C GLY A 102 1.95 8.40 -16.47
N ALA A 103 1.40 7.20 -16.21
CA ALA A 103 0.96 6.82 -14.87
C ALA A 103 2.12 6.66 -13.88
N ILE A 104 3.24 6.08 -14.33
CA ILE A 104 4.45 5.97 -13.51
C ILE A 104 5.01 7.36 -13.19
N GLY A 105 5.01 8.27 -14.18
CA GLY A 105 5.41 9.67 -14.02
C GLY A 105 4.57 10.38 -12.96
N THR A 106 3.25 10.31 -13.04
CA THR A 106 2.34 10.93 -12.07
C THR A 106 2.50 10.38 -10.66
N VAL A 107 2.63 9.07 -10.51
CA VAL A 107 2.88 8.45 -9.20
C VAL A 107 4.24 8.88 -8.65
N ARG A 108 5.28 8.93 -9.48
CA ARG A 108 6.62 9.38 -9.06
C ARG A 108 6.63 10.86 -8.66
N ASN A 109 5.96 11.72 -9.43
CA ASN A 109 5.81 13.13 -9.12
C ASN A 109 5.11 13.32 -7.77
N PHE A 110 4.06 12.56 -7.50
CA PHE A 110 3.37 12.64 -6.22
C PHE A 110 4.24 12.18 -5.03
N ILE A 111 4.94 11.05 -5.18
CA ILE A 111 5.74 10.48 -4.08
C ILE A 111 6.98 11.33 -3.80
N SER A 112 7.72 11.71 -4.84
CA SER A 112 9.02 12.38 -4.72
C SER A 112 8.95 13.89 -4.89
N THR A 113 8.19 14.42 -5.86
CA THR A 113 8.15 15.87 -6.14
C THR A 113 7.20 16.60 -5.18
N SER A 114 6.06 16.00 -4.83
CA SER A 114 5.11 16.58 -3.87
C SER A 114 5.47 16.29 -2.40
N ASN A 115 6.62 15.67 -2.13
CA ASN A 115 7.08 15.27 -0.78
C ASN A 115 6.04 14.48 0.02
N PHE A 116 5.13 13.76 -0.64
CA PHE A 116 4.12 12.99 0.06
C PHE A 116 4.75 11.88 0.90
N LEU A 117 5.87 11.31 0.46
CA LEU A 117 6.60 10.31 1.23
C LEU A 117 7.12 10.88 2.56
N GLU A 118 7.70 12.07 2.54
CA GLU A 118 8.19 12.74 3.74
C GLU A 118 7.03 13.14 4.65
N PHE A 119 5.97 13.72 4.08
CA PHE A 119 4.76 14.06 4.81
C PHE A 119 4.16 12.84 5.51
N TYR A 120 4.08 11.69 4.82
CA TYR A 120 3.56 10.45 5.37
C TYR A 120 4.45 9.92 6.50
N ILE A 121 5.78 9.89 6.31
CA ILE A 121 6.72 9.44 7.35
C ILE A 121 6.63 10.34 8.59
N VAL A 122 6.63 11.67 8.42
CA VAL A 122 6.54 12.63 9.52
C VAL A 122 5.20 12.50 10.25
N SER A 123 4.09 12.39 9.52
CA SER A 123 2.76 12.21 10.09
C SER A 123 2.65 10.92 10.91
N LEU A 124 3.22 9.80 10.41
CA LEU A 124 3.28 8.55 11.16
C LEU A 124 4.12 8.65 12.43
N ILE A 125 5.30 9.30 12.37
CA ILE A 125 6.17 9.48 13.53
C ILE A 125 5.46 10.34 14.59
N ILE A 126 4.88 11.48 14.20
CA ILE A 126 4.14 12.37 15.11
C ILE A 126 2.96 11.61 15.73
N SER A 127 2.18 10.87 14.93
CA SER A 127 1.04 10.09 15.41
C SER A 127 1.46 9.00 16.41
N ALA A 128 2.58 8.33 16.18
CA ALA A 128 3.12 7.32 17.09
C ALA A 128 3.64 7.94 18.39
N ILE A 129 4.30 9.11 18.32
CA ILE A 129 4.83 9.84 19.49
C ILE A 129 3.70 10.36 20.37
N LEU A 130 2.66 10.97 19.79
CA LEU A 130 1.53 11.52 20.55
C LEU A 130 0.74 10.46 21.32
N LYS A 131 0.82 9.19 20.89
CA LYS A 131 0.15 8.06 21.53
C LYS A 131 0.91 7.52 22.76
N MET A 132 2.16 7.95 23.01
CA MET A 132 3.01 7.45 24.09
C MET A 132 3.23 8.47 25.20
N ASP A 133 3.30 8.00 26.44
CA ASP A 133 3.67 8.84 27.58
C ASP A 133 5.11 9.34 27.46
N ARG A 134 5.32 10.64 27.70
CA ARG A 134 6.62 11.31 27.60
C ARG A 134 7.74 10.60 28.37
N GLN A 135 7.43 10.07 29.55
CA GLN A 135 8.41 9.37 30.41
C GLN A 135 8.85 8.03 29.80
N LEU A 136 7.92 7.28 29.21
CA LEU A 136 8.22 6.02 28.52
C LEU A 136 9.03 6.28 27.24
N LEU A 137 8.68 7.32 26.49
CA LEU A 137 9.38 7.73 25.28
C LEU A 137 10.84 8.08 25.58
N LEU A 138 11.09 8.94 26.58
CA LEU A 138 12.46 9.34 26.94
C LEU A 138 13.29 8.15 27.45
N LYS A 139 12.69 7.30 28.31
CA LYS A 139 13.37 6.11 28.84
C LYS A 139 13.74 5.12 27.73
N SER A 140 12.87 4.95 26.74
CA SER A 140 13.11 4.07 25.59
C SER A 140 14.14 4.65 24.63
N ALA A 141 14.07 5.95 24.33
CA ALA A 141 14.99 6.64 23.43
C ALA A 141 16.44 6.59 23.94
N VAL A 142 16.66 6.84 25.24
CA VAL A 142 18.00 6.81 25.85
C VAL A 142 18.60 5.41 25.83
N ARG A 143 17.78 4.35 25.92
CA ARG A 143 18.26 2.96 25.78
C ARG A 143 18.45 2.54 24.33
N PHE A 144 17.66 3.08 23.41
CA PHE A 144 17.70 2.75 21.99
C PHE A 144 18.93 3.34 21.28
N LEU A 145 19.26 4.62 21.54
CA LEU A 145 20.42 5.30 20.93
C LEU A 145 21.75 4.52 21.04
N PRO A 146 22.21 4.10 22.24
CA PRO A 146 23.50 3.40 22.36
C PRO A 146 23.48 2.03 21.67
N VAL A 147 22.34 1.33 21.69
CA VAL A 147 22.19 0.03 21.00
C VAL A 147 22.25 0.23 19.48
N ALA A 148 21.62 1.28 18.94
CA ALA A 148 21.66 1.60 17.52
C ALA A 148 23.08 1.91 17.03
N PHE A 149 23.84 2.74 17.76
CA PHE A 149 25.23 3.03 17.42
C PHE A 149 26.12 1.79 17.50
N LEU A 150 25.96 0.96 18.54
CA LEU A 150 26.73 -0.28 18.67
C LEU A 150 26.41 -1.27 17.54
N ALA A 151 25.14 -1.39 17.15
CA ALA A 151 24.73 -2.21 16.02
C ALA A 151 25.32 -1.70 14.69
N MET A 152 25.36 -0.39 14.47
CA MET A 152 26.00 0.21 13.28
C MET A 152 27.49 -0.11 13.20
N VAL A 153 28.22 0.06 14.31
CA VAL A 153 29.65 -0.25 14.38
C VAL A 153 29.90 -1.75 14.18
N ALA A 154 29.12 -2.61 14.84
CA ALA A 154 29.24 -4.06 14.68
C ALA A 154 28.95 -4.49 13.23
N ASN A 155 27.91 -3.94 12.60
CA ASN A 155 27.59 -4.23 11.20
C ASN A 155 28.70 -3.77 10.26
N PHE A 156 29.32 -2.62 10.51
CA PHE A 156 30.46 -2.13 9.72
C PHE A 156 31.63 -3.12 9.75
N PHE A 157 32.02 -3.63 10.93
CA PHE A 157 33.10 -4.62 11.05
C PHE A 157 32.74 -5.97 10.42
N ILE A 158 31.52 -6.47 10.64
CA ILE A 158 31.09 -7.77 10.11
C ILE A 158 31.03 -7.73 8.58
N VAL A 159 30.37 -6.72 7.99
CA VAL A 159 30.28 -6.59 6.53
C VAL A 159 31.66 -6.32 5.92
N GLY A 160 32.51 -5.54 6.60
CA GLY A 160 33.89 -5.30 6.17
C GLY A 160 34.74 -6.58 6.14
N LEU A 161 34.63 -7.44 7.15
CA LEU A 161 35.34 -8.72 7.20
C LEU A 161 34.79 -9.73 6.18
N VAL A 162 33.47 -9.80 6.01
CA VAL A 162 32.84 -10.67 5.01
C VAL A 162 33.16 -10.21 3.59
N GLY A 163 33.26 -8.91 3.33
CA GLY A 163 33.65 -8.38 2.02
C GLY A 163 35.12 -8.59 1.66
N GLN A 164 35.95 -9.00 2.62
CA GLN A 164 37.35 -9.36 2.39
C GLN A 164 37.55 -10.85 2.03
N LEU A 165 36.57 -11.70 2.34
CA LEU A 165 36.50 -13.12 1.94
C LEU A 165 36.02 -13.26 0.49
#